data_AF-A0A4P2VDZ2-F1
#
_entry.id   AF-A0A4P2VDZ2-F1
#
_cell.length_a   1.000
_cell.length_b   1.000
_cell.length_c   1.000
_cell.angle_alpha   90.00
_cell.angle_beta   90.00
_cell.angle_gamma   90.00
#
_symmetry.space_group_name_H-M   'P 1'
#
loop_
_entity.id
_entity.type
_entity.pdbx_description
1 polymer ?
#
loop_
_entity_poly.entity_id
_entity_poly.type
_entity_poly.pdbx_seq_one_letter_code
_entity_poly.pdbx_strand_id
1 'polypeptide(L)'
;MRPEASTGNFNRWLRINDHVPDDLFCRIARGEEPAHFVHEDEELMVIMDRYPVSRGQVLVVPRAHFRFFHEMPNGLVGHFYSVAAAAGRAINSLMSPDAVVMLARGLRIPHYHLMLIPARSGDFVSSLFSLMDSVQGFPASVRSEIAARYSSLGRALRVPEVSDAQLEEDARALGDALRNEIARA
;
A
#
# COMPACT_ATOMS: atom_id res chain seq x y z
N MET A 1 33.90 7.17 -7.97
CA MET A 1 33.65 5.75 -8.30
C MET A 1 32.71 5.20 -7.25
N ARG A 2 31.45 4.94 -7.63
CA ARG A 2 30.50 4.17 -6.79
C ARG A 2 30.69 2.68 -7.13
N PRO A 3 30.67 1.76 -6.16
CA PRO A 3 30.89 0.35 -6.43
C PRO A 3 29.68 -0.22 -7.19
N GLU A 4 29.96 -1.00 -8.23
CA GLU A 4 28.98 -1.74 -9.01
C GLU A 4 28.30 -2.79 -8.12
N ALA A 5 27.00 -2.60 -7.86
CA ALA A 5 26.17 -3.61 -7.23
C ALA A 5 25.92 -4.76 -8.22
N SER A 6 26.12 -5.99 -7.75
CA SER A 6 25.99 -7.23 -8.51
C SER A 6 24.60 -7.38 -9.15
N THR A 7 24.55 -7.26 -10.48
CA THR A 7 23.35 -7.37 -11.33
C THR A 7 22.84 -8.82 -11.53
N GLY A 8 23.16 -9.72 -10.60
CA GLY A 8 23.04 -11.17 -10.79
C GLY A 8 21.61 -11.74 -10.76
N ASN A 9 20.67 -11.10 -10.08
CA ASN A 9 19.29 -11.61 -9.93
C ASN A 9 18.20 -10.73 -10.54
N PHE A 10 18.40 -9.42 -10.59
CA PHE A 10 17.42 -8.46 -11.13
C PHE A 10 17.02 -8.77 -12.58
N ASN A 11 18.00 -9.18 -13.41
CA ASN A 11 17.79 -9.49 -14.83
C ASN A 11 17.14 -10.85 -15.11
N ARG A 12 17.11 -11.76 -14.12
CA ARG A 12 16.56 -13.11 -14.32
C ARG A 12 15.03 -13.13 -14.28
N TRP A 13 14.42 -12.29 -13.44
CA TRP A 13 12.97 -12.18 -13.29
C TRP A 13 12.30 -11.43 -14.45
N LEU A 14 12.98 -10.41 -14.99
CA LEU A 14 12.51 -9.68 -16.18
C LEU A 14 12.43 -10.57 -17.45
N ARG A 15 13.12 -11.71 -17.48
CA ARG A 15 13.18 -12.62 -18.64
C ARG A 15 12.14 -13.75 -18.65
N ILE A 16 11.38 -13.95 -17.57
CA ILE A 16 10.37 -15.04 -17.52
C ILE A 16 9.04 -14.59 -18.16
N ASN A 17 8.82 -13.28 -18.34
CA ASN A 17 7.65 -12.73 -18.99
C ASN A 17 8.06 -11.84 -20.16
N ASP A 18 8.14 -12.41 -21.37
CA ASP A 18 8.49 -11.70 -22.62
C ASP A 18 7.53 -10.56 -23.02
N HIS A 19 6.51 -10.26 -22.20
CA HIS A 19 5.69 -9.05 -22.27
C HIS A 19 5.52 -8.51 -20.85
N VAL A 20 6.55 -7.89 -20.26
CA VAL A 20 6.36 -7.09 -19.04
C VAL A 20 5.39 -5.96 -19.39
N PRO A 21 4.18 -5.92 -18.83
CA PRO A 21 3.21 -4.88 -19.16
C PRO A 21 3.74 -3.50 -18.80
N ASP A 22 3.44 -2.49 -19.61
CA ASP A 22 3.89 -1.12 -19.38
C ASP A 22 2.96 -0.35 -18.43
N ASP A 23 2.69 -0.94 -17.27
CA ASP A 23 1.94 -0.26 -16.22
C ASP A 23 2.83 0.68 -15.38
N LEU A 24 2.17 1.59 -14.65
CA LEU A 24 2.83 2.62 -13.84
C LEU A 24 3.84 2.04 -12.84
N PHE A 25 3.53 0.92 -12.17
CA PHE A 25 4.43 0.36 -11.17
C PHE A 25 5.62 -0.35 -11.82
N CYS A 26 5.44 -0.95 -12.99
CA CYS A 26 6.58 -1.44 -13.78
C CYS A 26 7.53 -0.29 -14.18
N ARG A 27 6.99 0.86 -14.60
CA ARG A 27 7.82 2.05 -14.90
C ARG A 27 8.54 2.59 -13.66
N ILE A 28 7.86 2.68 -12.51
CA ILE A 28 8.49 3.08 -11.24
C ILE A 28 9.60 2.08 -10.87
N ALA A 29 9.35 0.77 -10.99
CA ALA A 29 10.34 -0.26 -10.67
C ALA A 29 11.59 -0.21 -11.58
N ARG A 30 11.45 0.30 -12.81
CA ARG A 30 12.54 0.57 -13.76
C ARG A 30 13.20 1.95 -13.57
N GLY A 31 12.67 2.80 -12.68
CA GLY A 31 13.15 4.16 -12.47
C GLY A 31 12.76 5.15 -13.57
N GLU A 32 11.74 4.83 -14.37
CA GLU A 32 11.23 5.65 -15.48
C GLU A 32 10.20 6.69 -15.02
N GLU A 33 9.61 6.49 -13.83
CA GLU A 33 8.61 7.37 -13.22
C GLU A 33 9.01 7.68 -11.77
N PRO A 34 8.81 8.93 -11.30
CA PRO A 34 9.16 9.30 -9.94
C PRO A 34 8.19 8.68 -8.93
N ALA A 35 8.71 8.36 -7.74
CA ALA A 35 7.92 7.98 -6.58
C ALA A 35 8.64 8.40 -5.29
N HIS A 36 7.88 8.59 -4.21
CA HIS A 36 8.47 8.80 -2.88
C HIS A 36 8.63 7.44 -2.21
N PHE A 37 9.87 6.93 -2.19
CA PHE A 37 10.20 5.63 -1.62
C PHE A 37 10.31 5.69 -0.10
N VAL A 38 9.61 4.77 0.56
CA VAL A 38 9.71 4.49 2.00
C VAL A 38 10.75 3.38 2.22
N HIS A 39 10.73 2.37 1.36
CA HIS A 39 11.66 1.24 1.39
C HIS A 39 11.76 0.62 0.00
N GLU A 40 12.90 0.01 -0.29
CA GLU A 40 13.09 -0.78 -1.48
C GLU A 40 14.12 -1.87 -1.22
N ASP A 41 13.92 -3.03 -1.85
CA ASP A 41 14.90 -4.11 -1.91
C ASP A 41 14.92 -4.72 -3.32
N GLU A 42 15.50 -5.92 -3.48
CA GLU A 42 15.60 -6.60 -4.77
C GLU A 42 14.24 -7.08 -5.34
N GLU A 43 13.25 -7.33 -4.48
CA GLU A 43 11.99 -7.99 -4.84
C GLU A 43 10.76 -7.07 -4.76
N LEU A 44 10.78 -6.04 -3.92
CA LEU A 44 9.65 -5.14 -3.69
C LEU A 44 10.05 -3.68 -3.45
N MET A 45 9.05 -2.81 -3.51
CA MET A 45 9.12 -1.40 -3.15
C MET A 45 7.94 -1.03 -2.24
N VAL A 46 8.19 -0.16 -1.29
CA VAL A 46 7.18 0.52 -0.48
C VAL A 46 7.24 2.00 -0.83
N ILE A 47 6.14 2.54 -1.35
CA ILE A 47 6.08 3.93 -1.83
C ILE A 47 4.89 4.66 -1.20
N MET A 48 4.98 5.98 -1.06
CA MET A 48 3.83 6.80 -0.68
C MET A 48 2.79 6.79 -1.81
N ASP A 49 1.51 6.71 -1.45
CA ASP A 49 0.44 6.92 -2.44
C ASP A 49 0.30 8.41 -2.75
N ARG A 50 0.38 8.80 -4.04
CA ARG A 50 0.19 10.20 -4.47
C ARG A 50 -1.22 10.72 -4.21
N TYR A 51 -2.19 9.81 -4.18
CA TYR A 51 -3.62 10.09 -3.98
C TYR A 51 -4.13 9.31 -2.76
N PRO A 52 -3.62 9.61 -1.54
CA PRO A 52 -3.93 8.83 -0.37
C PRO A 52 -5.37 9.06 0.08
N VAL A 53 -5.97 8.04 0.69
CA VAL A 53 -7.27 8.15 1.40
C VAL A 53 -7.05 8.71 2.81
N SER A 54 -5.87 8.51 3.38
CA SER A 54 -5.46 9.01 4.69
C SER A 54 -3.96 9.30 4.70
N ARG A 55 -3.53 10.36 5.39
CA ARG A 55 -2.10 10.71 5.51
C ARG A 55 -1.33 9.53 6.09
N GLY A 56 -0.16 9.23 5.52
CA GLY A 56 0.66 8.08 5.87
C GLY A 56 0.31 6.79 5.13
N GLN A 57 -0.63 6.83 4.19
CA GLN A 57 -0.93 5.69 3.32
C GLN A 57 0.26 5.38 2.40
N VAL A 58 0.64 4.10 2.37
CA VAL A 58 1.69 3.57 1.50
C VAL A 58 1.16 2.42 0.65
N LEU A 59 1.89 2.13 -0.42
CA LEU A 59 1.68 0.99 -1.30
C LEU A 59 2.88 0.05 -1.18
N VAL A 60 2.65 -1.21 -0.85
CA VAL A 60 3.65 -2.28 -0.98
C VAL A 60 3.44 -2.94 -2.34
N VAL A 61 4.48 -2.99 -3.16
CA VAL A 61 4.39 -3.37 -4.57
C VAL A 61 5.56 -4.30 -4.91
N PRO A 62 5.33 -5.48 -5.51
CA PRO A 62 6.44 -6.28 -6.02
C PRO A 62 7.11 -5.54 -7.19
N ARG A 63 8.41 -5.71 -7.38
CA ARG A 63 9.10 -5.15 -8.55
C ARG A 63 8.74 -5.92 -9.83
N ALA A 64 8.63 -7.24 -9.71
CA ALA A 64 8.17 -8.08 -10.79
C ALA A 64 6.66 -7.96 -10.97
N HIS A 65 6.21 -7.93 -12.23
CA HIS A 65 4.81 -7.77 -12.56
C HIS A 65 4.01 -9.03 -12.19
N PHE A 66 3.04 -8.85 -11.30
CA PHE A 66 1.95 -9.78 -11.03
C PHE A 66 0.68 -8.96 -10.95
N ARG A 67 -0.42 -9.42 -11.53
CA ARG A 67 -1.69 -8.68 -11.42
C ARG A 67 -2.37 -8.96 -10.08
N PHE A 68 -2.22 -10.17 -9.57
CA PHE A 68 -2.84 -10.63 -8.32
C PHE A 68 -1.84 -11.33 -7.42
N PHE A 69 -2.06 -11.25 -6.10
CA PHE A 69 -1.13 -11.81 -5.10
C PHE A 69 -0.91 -13.32 -5.24
N HIS A 70 -1.93 -14.06 -5.68
CA HIS A 70 -1.89 -15.51 -5.81
C HIS A 70 -1.13 -15.99 -7.05
N GLU A 71 -0.65 -15.06 -7.88
CA GLU A 71 0.25 -15.34 -9.00
C GLU A 71 1.73 -15.27 -8.57
N MET A 72 2.02 -14.68 -7.40
CA MET A 72 3.39 -14.55 -6.88
C MET A 72 3.93 -15.91 -6.39
N PRO A 73 5.23 -16.18 -6.57
CA PRO A 73 5.88 -17.34 -5.95
C PRO A 73 5.76 -17.31 -4.42
N ASN A 74 5.64 -18.48 -3.77
CA ASN A 74 5.46 -18.58 -2.32
C ASN A 74 6.54 -17.83 -1.50
N GLY A 75 7.80 -17.85 -1.95
CA GLY A 75 8.88 -17.10 -1.30
C GLY A 75 8.64 -15.60 -1.30
N LEU A 76 8.23 -15.06 -2.46
CA LEU A 76 7.88 -13.64 -2.61
C LEU A 76 6.66 -13.27 -1.77
N VAL A 77 5.64 -14.13 -1.70
CA VAL A 77 4.45 -13.89 -0.84
C VAL A 77 4.87 -13.72 0.62
N GLY A 78 5.72 -14.61 1.13
CA GLY A 78 6.21 -14.54 2.52
C GLY A 78 6.96 -13.25 2.80
N HIS A 79 7.91 -12.90 1.94
CA HIS A 79 8.68 -11.66 2.05
C HIS A 79 7.79 -10.41 1.95
N PHE A 80 6.90 -10.37 0.96
CA PHE A 80 5.96 -9.27 0.72
C PHE A 80 5.13 -8.94 1.96
N TYR A 81 4.50 -9.94 2.57
CA TYR A 81 3.66 -9.70 3.75
C TYR A 81 4.47 -9.44 5.02
N SER A 82 5.72 -9.91 5.09
CA SER A 82 6.63 -9.58 6.20
C SER A 82 7.02 -8.10 6.17
N VAL A 83 7.37 -7.58 5.00
CA VAL A 83 7.62 -6.14 4.81
C VAL A 83 6.36 -5.33 5.02
N ALA A 84 5.21 -5.79 4.51
CA ALA A 84 3.93 -5.11 4.75
C ALA A 84 3.58 -5.02 6.24
N ALA A 85 3.83 -6.09 7.01
CA ALA A 85 3.62 -6.08 8.46
C ALA A 85 4.56 -5.10 9.17
N ALA A 86 5.82 -5.03 8.77
CA ALA A 86 6.79 -4.05 9.29
C ALA A 86 6.37 -2.61 8.94
N ALA A 87 5.91 -2.37 7.72
CA ALA A 87 5.39 -1.07 7.28
C ALA A 87 4.14 -0.67 8.06
N GLY A 88 3.24 -1.64 8.32
CA GLY A 88 2.08 -1.43 9.18
C GLY A 88 2.45 -1.01 10.61
N ARG A 89 3.48 -1.62 11.20
CA ARG A 89 4.00 -1.21 12.53
C ARG A 89 4.62 0.18 12.52
N ALA A 90 5.38 0.53 11.49
CA ALA A 90 5.94 1.87 11.30
C ALA A 90 4.85 2.94 11.15
N ILE A 91 3.81 2.64 10.37
CA ILE A 91 2.62 3.50 10.25
C ILE A 91 1.95 3.65 11.60
N ASN A 92 1.73 2.55 12.32
CA ASN A 92 1.02 2.57 13.59
C ASN A 92 1.74 3.44 14.63
N SER A 93 3.07 3.36 14.70
CA SER A 93 3.86 4.14 15.65
C SER A 93 3.89 5.64 15.32
N LEU A 94 3.96 6.01 14.04
CA LEU A 94 4.07 7.42 13.63
C LEU A 94 2.72 8.14 13.49
N MET A 95 1.70 7.43 13.01
CA MET A 95 0.41 8.03 12.65
C MET A 95 -0.66 7.85 13.72
N SER A 96 -0.42 6.97 14.71
CA SER A 96 -1.35 6.60 15.79
C SER A 96 -2.80 6.42 15.32
N PRO A 97 -3.07 5.61 14.27
CA PRO A 97 -4.43 5.33 13.83
C PRO A 97 -5.13 4.37 14.81
N ASP A 98 -6.45 4.23 14.66
CA ASP A 98 -7.19 3.19 15.38
C ASP A 98 -6.88 1.80 14.79
N ALA A 99 -6.61 1.74 13.48
CA ALA A 99 -6.18 0.55 12.78
C ALA A 99 -5.36 0.89 11.52
N VAL A 100 -4.51 -0.04 11.07
CA VAL A 100 -3.92 -0.01 9.73
C VAL A 100 -4.68 -1.02 8.86
N VAL A 101 -5.48 -0.51 7.94
CA VAL A 101 -6.28 -1.33 7.02
C VAL A 101 -5.41 -1.77 5.85
N MET A 102 -5.56 -3.03 5.45
CA MET A 102 -4.96 -3.55 4.22
C MET A 102 -6.02 -3.70 3.13
N LEU A 103 -5.80 -3.09 1.96
CA LEU A 103 -6.62 -3.31 0.78
C LEU A 103 -5.74 -3.74 -0.40
N ALA A 104 -5.94 -4.96 -0.87
CA ALA A 104 -5.26 -5.52 -2.04
C ALA A 104 -5.96 -5.10 -3.33
N ARG A 105 -5.22 -4.55 -4.29
CA ARG A 105 -5.77 -4.17 -5.61
C ARG A 105 -4.89 -4.64 -6.76
N GLY A 106 -5.52 -4.79 -7.93
CA GLY A 106 -4.88 -5.13 -9.21
C GLY A 106 -5.77 -4.82 -10.43
N LEU A 107 -6.81 -3.98 -10.25
CA LEU A 107 -7.80 -3.69 -11.28
C LEU A 107 -7.64 -2.30 -11.91
N ARG A 108 -7.32 -1.26 -11.12
CA ARG A 108 -7.13 0.11 -11.63
C ARG A 108 -5.77 0.27 -12.32
N ILE A 109 -4.71 -0.13 -11.61
CA ILE A 109 -3.38 -0.35 -12.18
C ILE A 109 -3.25 -1.89 -12.18
N PRO A 110 -3.02 -2.53 -13.34
CA PRO A 110 -3.04 -3.98 -13.48
C PRO A 110 -1.78 -4.65 -12.92
N HIS A 111 -1.33 -4.21 -11.75
CA HIS A 111 -0.15 -4.67 -11.04
C HIS A 111 -0.52 -4.68 -9.55
N TYR A 112 -0.29 -5.82 -8.91
CA TYR A 112 -0.61 -6.08 -7.53
C TYR A 112 0.03 -5.05 -6.61
N HIS A 113 -0.78 -4.41 -5.79
CA HIS A 113 -0.30 -3.52 -4.74
C HIS A 113 -1.19 -3.66 -3.52
N LEU A 114 -0.57 -3.69 -2.36
CA LEU A 114 -1.24 -3.65 -1.08
C LEU A 114 -1.24 -2.23 -0.58
N MET A 115 -2.43 -1.65 -0.44
CA MET A 115 -2.61 -0.36 0.22
C MET A 115 -2.60 -0.59 1.73
N LEU A 116 -1.72 0.08 2.46
CA LEU A 116 -1.76 0.16 3.92
C LEU A 116 -2.29 1.53 4.30
N ILE A 117 -3.48 1.58 4.89
CA ILE A 117 -4.25 2.81 5.09
C ILE A 117 -4.43 3.03 6.60
N PRO A 118 -3.88 4.11 7.18
CA PRO A 118 -4.14 4.47 8.56
C PRO A 118 -5.60 4.93 8.70
N ALA A 119 -6.42 4.16 9.40
CA ALA A 119 -7.85 4.42 9.57
C ALA A 119 -8.15 4.94 10.98
N ARG A 120 -9.04 5.92 11.07
CA ARG A 120 -9.50 6.54 12.32
C ARG A 120 -11.03 6.55 12.38
N SER A 121 -11.56 6.48 13.58
CA SER A 121 -12.98 6.52 13.84
C SER A 121 -13.63 7.75 13.20
N GLY A 122 -14.66 7.51 12.39
CA GLY A 122 -15.39 8.57 11.68
C GLY A 122 -14.74 9.06 10.38
N ASP A 123 -13.57 8.56 9.99
CA ASP A 123 -13.02 8.81 8.67
C ASP A 123 -13.78 8.03 7.57
N PHE A 124 -13.38 8.27 6.32
CA PHE A 124 -13.99 7.60 5.17
C PHE A 124 -13.82 6.07 5.22
N VAL A 125 -12.64 5.58 5.61
CA VAL A 125 -12.30 4.16 5.62
C VAL A 125 -13.13 3.43 6.67
N SER A 126 -13.12 3.92 7.91
CA SER A 126 -13.94 3.41 9.02
C SER A 126 -15.43 3.43 8.67
N SER A 127 -15.92 4.53 8.06
CA SER A 127 -17.32 4.64 7.62
C SER A 127 -17.67 3.65 6.50
N LEU A 128 -16.74 3.39 5.58
CA LEU A 128 -16.92 2.43 4.49
C LEU A 128 -17.06 1.01 5.04
N PHE A 129 -16.19 0.60 5.96
CA PHE A 129 -16.31 -0.71 6.61
C PHE A 129 -17.60 -0.82 7.43
N SER A 130 -17.96 0.22 8.18
CA SER A 130 -19.22 0.24 8.93
C SER A 130 -20.44 0.03 8.02
N LEU A 131 -20.45 0.62 6.83
CA LEU A 131 -21.50 0.38 5.83
C LEU A 131 -21.44 -1.07 5.30
N MET A 132 -20.26 -1.56 4.96
CA MET A 132 -20.07 -2.92 4.45
C MET A 132 -20.55 -3.98 5.45
N ASP A 133 -20.19 -3.85 6.72
CA ASP A 133 -20.63 -4.76 7.79
C ASP A 133 -22.16 -4.77 7.91
N SER A 134 -22.78 -3.59 7.81
CA SER A 134 -24.24 -3.44 7.79
C SER A 134 -24.89 -4.18 6.61
N VAL A 135 -24.28 -4.09 5.43
CA VAL A 135 -24.75 -4.78 4.22
C VAL A 135 -24.58 -6.30 4.36
N GLN A 136 -23.53 -6.75 5.02
CA GLN A 136 -23.31 -8.17 5.36
C GLN A 136 -24.29 -8.67 6.44
N GLY A 137 -24.99 -7.77 7.13
CA GLY A 137 -25.91 -8.10 8.21
C GLY A 137 -25.22 -8.30 9.56
N PHE A 138 -24.06 -7.68 9.78
CA PHE A 138 -23.34 -7.71 11.05
C PHE A 138 -23.08 -6.28 11.59
N PRO A 139 -23.79 -5.84 12.66
CA PRO A 139 -24.94 -6.48 13.27
C PRO A 139 -26.13 -6.56 12.30
N ALA A 140 -27.11 -7.40 12.63
CA ALA A 140 -28.35 -7.49 11.86
C ALA A 140 -28.93 -6.09 11.67
N SER A 141 -28.99 -5.63 10.41
CA SER A 141 -29.31 -4.26 10.05
C SER A 141 -30.55 -4.22 9.17
N VAL A 142 -31.51 -3.36 9.49
CA VAL A 142 -32.64 -3.09 8.59
C VAL A 142 -32.27 -2.08 7.51
N ARG A 143 -33.03 -2.01 6.42
CA ARG A 143 -32.75 -1.13 5.28
C ARG A 143 -32.56 0.34 5.67
N SER A 144 -33.30 0.84 6.65
CA SER A 144 -33.17 2.22 7.14
C SER A 144 -31.84 2.49 7.84
N GLU A 145 -31.28 1.51 8.55
CA GLU A 145 -29.98 1.62 9.21
C GLU A 145 -28.85 1.60 8.18
N ILE A 146 -28.93 0.70 7.18
CA ILE A 146 -28.00 0.68 6.05
C ILE A 146 -28.04 2.03 5.32
N ALA A 147 -29.23 2.57 5.06
CA ALA A 147 -29.39 3.89 4.44
C ALA A 147 -28.77 5.01 5.30
N ALA A 148 -28.93 4.96 6.63
CA ALA A 148 -28.32 5.94 7.53
C ALA A 148 -26.78 5.88 7.51
N ARG A 149 -26.20 4.67 7.45
CA ARG A 149 -24.74 4.50 7.31
C ARG A 149 -24.25 4.98 5.95
N TYR A 150 -24.99 4.74 4.87
CA TYR A 150 -24.69 5.29 3.55
C TYR A 150 -24.69 6.83 3.56
N SER A 151 -25.68 7.46 4.18
CA SER A 151 -25.69 8.91 4.36
C SER A 151 -24.51 9.42 5.21
N SER A 152 -24.07 8.62 6.19
CA SER A 152 -22.92 8.95 7.05
C SER A 152 -21.60 8.87 6.29
N LEU A 153 -21.43 7.86 5.42
CA LEU A 153 -20.28 7.76 4.52
C LEU A 153 -20.14 9.01 3.65
N GLY A 154 -21.25 9.52 3.11
CA GLY A 154 -21.26 10.77 2.35
C GLY A 154 -20.74 11.98 3.13
N ARG A 155 -20.99 12.05 4.45
CA ARG A 155 -20.47 13.13 5.31
C ARG A 155 -18.98 12.98 5.63
N ALA A 156 -18.50 11.74 5.70
CA ALA A 156 -17.09 11.40 5.91
C ALA A 156 -16.21 11.59 4.66
N LEU A 157 -16.80 11.88 3.50
CA LEU A 157 -16.06 12.21 2.28
C LEU A 157 -15.20 13.45 2.51
N ARG A 158 -13.89 13.23 2.48
CA ARG A 158 -12.84 14.23 2.44
C ARG A 158 -11.83 13.76 1.41
N VAL A 159 -11.40 14.66 0.53
CA VAL A 159 -10.28 14.40 -0.37
C VAL A 159 -9.04 14.90 0.35
N PRO A 160 -8.11 14.03 0.77
CA PRO A 160 -6.88 14.50 1.40
C PRO A 160 -6.04 15.27 0.40
N GLU A 161 -5.65 16.49 0.75
CA GLU A 161 -4.64 17.23 0.01
C GLU A 161 -3.29 16.99 0.66
N VAL A 162 -2.41 16.31 -0.06
CA VAL A 162 -1.03 16.06 0.39
C VAL A 162 -0.08 16.63 -0.66
N SER A 163 0.76 17.57 -0.22
CA SER A 163 1.79 18.18 -1.04
C SER A 163 2.95 17.22 -1.25
N ASP A 164 3.70 17.40 -2.34
CA ASP A 164 4.91 16.61 -2.58
C ASP A 164 5.91 16.74 -1.42
N ALA A 165 6.02 17.93 -0.82
CA ALA A 165 6.87 18.14 0.36
C ALA A 165 6.42 17.29 1.57
N GLN A 166 5.11 17.14 1.78
CA GLN A 166 4.57 16.30 2.85
C GLN A 166 4.77 14.81 2.55
N LEU A 167 4.59 14.39 1.30
CA LEU A 167 4.87 13.00 0.89
C LEU A 167 6.34 12.65 1.12
N GLU A 168 7.23 13.57 0.77
CA GLU A 168 8.67 13.44 0.91
C GLU A 168 9.11 13.41 2.39
N GLU A 169 8.47 14.23 3.25
CA GLU A 169 8.69 14.18 4.71
C GLU A 169 8.19 12.85 5.31
N ASP A 170 6.95 12.46 5.00
CA ASP A 170 6.34 11.24 5.52
C ASP A 170 7.12 10.00 5.03
N ALA A 171 7.60 9.99 3.78
CA ALA A 171 8.41 8.91 3.22
C ALA A 171 9.70 8.69 4.01
N ARG A 172 10.42 9.77 4.34
CA ARG A 172 11.63 9.69 5.15
C ARG A 172 11.34 9.15 6.55
N ALA A 173 10.36 9.72 7.24
CA ALA A 173 10.01 9.32 8.60
C ALA A 173 9.56 7.85 8.67
N LEU A 174 8.68 7.44 7.76
CA LEU A 174 8.25 6.05 7.65
C LEU A 174 9.38 5.13 7.25
N GLY A 175 10.29 5.56 6.38
CA GLY A 175 11.44 4.77 5.96
C GLY A 175 12.40 4.49 7.12
N ASP A 176 12.66 5.48 7.96
CA ASP A 176 13.47 5.33 9.17
C ASP A 176 12.82 4.33 10.14
N ALA A 177 11.52 4.47 10.40
CA ALA A 177 10.77 3.58 11.27
C ALA A 177 10.70 2.14 10.71
N LEU A 178 10.46 1.99 9.41
CA LEU A 178 10.38 0.70 8.73
C LEU A 178 11.72 -0.04 8.77
N ARG A 179 12.85 0.65 8.54
CA ARG A 179 14.17 0.02 8.64
C ARG A 179 14.43 -0.54 10.04
N ASN A 180 14.00 0.17 11.08
CA ASN A 180 14.10 -0.31 12.46
C ASN A 180 13.22 -1.54 12.71
N GLU A 181 12.03 -1.59 12.12
CA GLU A 181 11.12 -2.74 12.23
C GLU A 181 11.63 -3.98 11.48
N ILE A 182 12.24 -3.81 10.31
CA ILE A 182 12.86 -4.90 9.54
C ILE A 182 14.08 -5.44 10.28
N ALA A 183 14.93 -4.58 10.86
CA ALA A 183 16.13 -5.01 11.58
C ALA A 183 15.85 -5.79 12.88
N ARG A 184 14.59 -5.80 13.36
CA ARG A 184 14.15 -6.52 14.57
C ARG A 184 13.49 -7.87 14.27
N ALA A 185 13.13 -8.12 13.01
CA ALA A 185 12.44 -9.34 12.57
C ALA A 185 13.45 -10.46 12.28
#